data_AF-A0A2G2LDG8-F1
#
_entry.id   AF-A0A2G2LDG8-F1
#
_cell.length_a   1.000
_cell.length_b   1.000
_cell.length_c   1.000
_cell.angle_alpha   90.00
_cell.angle_beta   90.00
_cell.angle_gamma   90.00
#
_symmetry.space_group_name_H-M   'P 1'
#
loop_
_entity.id
_entity.type
_entity.pdbx_description
1 polymer ?
#
loop_
_entity_poly.entity_id
_entity_poly.type
_entity_poly.pdbx_seq_one_letter_code
_entity_poly.pdbx_strand_id
1 'polypeptide(L)' 'MKKSILTYGLITGAVIIGSMLLGILNVSGFSQWLGYLIIVVAMTMIFIGVKRYRDQERGGVISFG' A
#
# COMPACT_ATOMS: atom_id res chain seq x y z
N MET A 1 -11.65 1.26 12.90
CA MET A 1 -10.19 0.95 12.88
C MET A 1 -9.89 -0.46 12.40
N LYS A 2 -10.23 -1.51 13.17
CA LYS A 2 -9.76 -2.88 12.93
C LYS A 2 -10.13 -3.44 11.55
N LYS A 3 -11.38 -3.23 11.08
CA LYS A 3 -11.82 -3.67 9.74
C LYS A 3 -11.08 -2.93 8.62
N SER A 4 -10.96 -1.61 8.71
CA SER A 4 -10.29 -0.79 7.68
C SER A 4 -8.80 -1.10 7.59
N ILE A 5 -8.13 -1.26 8.74
CA ILE A 5 -6.73 -1.69 8.80
C ILE A 5 -6.55 -3.08 8.18
N LEU A 6 -7.48 -4.01 8.45
CA LEU A 6 -7.40 -5.37 7.92
C LEU A 6 -7.61 -5.42 6.40
N THR A 7 -8.58 -4.69 5.84
CA THR A 7 -8.81 -4.66 4.39
C THR A 7 -7.70 -3.94 3.64
N TYR A 8 -7.33 -2.73 4.06
CA TYR A 8 -6.26 -1.97 3.39
C TYR A 8 -4.89 -2.63 3.58
N GLY A 9 -4.61 -3.20 4.76
CA GLY A 9 -3.40 -3.97 5.01
C GLY A 9 -3.31 -5.20 4.12
N LEU A 10 -4.39 -5.98 3.98
CA LEU A 10 -4.43 -7.15 3.10
C LEU A 10 -4.28 -6.78 1.63
N ILE A 11 -4.94 -5.72 1.16
CA ILE A 11 -4.81 -5.26 -0.24
C ILE A 11 -3.37 -4.85 -0.54
N THR A 12 -2.78 -4.04 0.34
CA THR A 12 -1.41 -3.54 0.16
C THR A 12 -0.40 -4.69 0.24
N GLY A 13 -0.57 -5.59 1.21
CA GLY A 13 0.27 -6.78 1.36
C GLY A 13 0.16 -7.72 0.16
N ALA A 14 -1.04 -7.97 -0.37
CA ALA A 14 -1.25 -8.81 -1.55
C ALA A 14 -0.55 -8.25 -2.79
N VAL A 15 -0.59 -6.93 -2.99
CA VAL A 15 0.10 -6.27 -4.12
C VAL A 15 1.62 -6.39 -3.98
N ILE A 16 2.17 -6.19 -2.77
CA ILE A 16 3.61 -6.34 -2.53
C ILE A 16 4.05 -7.80 -2.75
N ILE A 17 3.35 -8.76 -2.15
CA ILE A 17 3.65 -10.19 -2.29
C ILE A 17 3.53 -10.62 -3.76
N GLY A 18 2.49 -10.19 -4.47
CA GLY A 18 2.32 -10.45 -5.90
C GLY A 18 3.46 -9.88 -6.74
N SER A 19 3.89 -8.64 -6.47
CA SER A 19 5.03 -8.03 -7.16
C SER A 19 6.35 -8.78 -6.89
N MET A 20 6.52 -9.31 -5.67
CA MET A 20 7.71 -10.06 -5.27
C MET A 20 7.74 -11.48 -5.88
N LEU A 21 6.59 -12.15 -5.98
CA LEU A 21 6.46 -13.44 -6.69
C LEU A 21 6.76 -13.30 -8.18
N LEU A 22 6.23 -12.26 -8.83
CA LEU A 22 6.58 -11.94 -10.22
C LEU A 22 8.08 -11.64 -10.35
N GLY A 23 8.66 -11.03 -9.32
CA GLY A 23 10.09 -10.87 -9.03
C GLY A 23 10.89 -12.13 -9.26
N ILE A 24 10.55 -13.14 -8.47
CA ILE A 24 11.26 -14.41 -8.36
C ILE A 24 11.06 -15.26 -9.62
N LEU A 25 9.88 -15.21 -10.23
CA LEU A 25 9.55 -15.98 -11.44
C LEU A 25 10.22 -15.43 -12.71
N ASN A 26 10.56 -14.14 -12.75
CA ASN A 26 11.30 -13.56 -13.87
C ASN A 26 12.81 -13.77 -13.69
N VAL A 27 13.33 -14.80 -14.37
CA VAL A 27 14.75 -15.20 -14.36
C VAL A 27 15.68 -14.12 -14.94
N SER A 28 15.16 -13.15 -15.70
CA SER A 28 15.93 -12.06 -16.31
C SER A 28 16.25 -10.87 -15.39
N GLY A 29 15.86 -10.95 -14.11
CA GLY A 29 16.14 -9.91 -13.12
C GLY A 29 15.19 -8.72 -13.23
N PHE A 30 14.61 -8.33 -12.10
CA PHE A 30 13.80 -7.12 -12.05
C PHE A 30 14.69 -5.90 -12.32
N SER A 31 14.27 -5.04 -13.26
CA SER A 31 14.94 -3.78 -13.47
C SER A 31 14.88 -2.96 -12.17
N GLN A 32 15.98 -2.30 -11.82
CA GLN A 32 16.05 -1.47 -10.61
C GLN A 32 14.94 -0.42 -10.57
N TRP A 33 14.54 0.06 -11.75
CA TRP A 33 13.37 0.90 -12.00
C TRP A 33 12.06 0.30 -11.48
N LEU A 34 11.84 -0.99 -11.69
CA LEU A 34 10.65 -1.69 -11.21
C LEU A 34 10.63 -1.79 -9.69
N GLY A 35 11.79 -1.97 -9.06
CA GLY A 35 11.94 -1.89 -7.60
C GLY A 35 11.55 -0.52 -7.04
N TYR A 36 12.02 0.57 -7.65
CA TYR A 36 11.59 1.92 -7.26
C TYR A 36 10.09 2.15 -7.46
N LEU A 37 9.52 1.62 -8.55
CA LEU A 37 8.09 1.73 -8.81
C LEU A 37 7.26 1.00 -7.75
N ILE A 38 7.70 -0.18 -7.30
CA ILE A 38 7.06 -0.92 -6.20
C ILE A 38 7.11 -0.12 -4.89
N ILE A 39 8.23 0.54 -4.58
CA ILE A 39 8.34 1.38 -3.37
C ILE A 39 7.31 2.51 -3.42
N VAL A 40 7.21 3.24 -4.54
CA VAL A 40 6.25 4.36 -4.69
C VAL A 40 4.81 3.85 -4.59
N VAL A 41 4.49 2.73 -5.24
CA VAL A 41 3.16 2.11 -5.21
C VAL A 41 2.80 1.66 -3.80
N ALA A 42 3.72 1.01 -3.08
CA ALA A 42 3.52 0.59 -1.70
C ALA A 42 3.27 1.81 -0.79
N MET A 43 4.08 2.87 -0.92
CA MET A 43 3.92 4.10 -0.14
C MET A 43 2.56 4.76 -0.40
N THR A 44 2.13 4.79 -1.67
CA THR A 44 0.84 5.35 -2.08
C THR A 44 -0.32 4.56 -1.50
N MET A 45 -0.26 3.24 -1.51
CA MET A 45 -1.31 2.40 -0.92
C MET A 45 -1.43 2.59 0.59
N ILE A 46 -0.31 2.66 1.32
CA ILE A 46 -0.32 2.95 2.77
C ILE A 46 -0.96 4.31 3.02
N PHE A 47 -0.58 5.33 2.25
CA PHE A 47 -1.14 6.68 2.35
C PHE A 47 -2.66 6.69 2.10
N ILE A 48 -3.13 6.00 1.06
CA ILE A 48 -4.57 5.88 0.75
C ILE A 48 -5.31 5.16 1.87
N GLY A 49 -4.74 4.10 2.45
CA GLY A 49 -5.33 3.40 3.58
C GLY A 49 -5.51 4.30 4.81
N VAL A 50 -4.48 5.06 5.16
CA VAL A 50 -4.53 6.05 6.26
C VAL A 50 -5.49 7.19 5.96
N LYS A 51 -5.47 7.72 4.73
CA LYS A 51 -6.36 8.80 4.30
C LYS A 51 -7.82 8.36 4.34
N ARG A 52 -8.15 7.18 3.80
CA ARG A 52 -9.51 6.62 3.84
C ARG A 52 -9.99 6.42 5.28
N TYR A 53 -9.11 5.89 6.13
CA TYR A 53 -9.39 5.75 7.55
C TYR A 53 -9.73 7.08 8.22
N ARG A 54 -8.93 8.13 7.97
CA ARG A 54 -9.13 9.47 8.50
C ARG A 54 -10.42 10.12 7.96
N ASP A 55 -10.67 10.01 6.67
CA ASP A 55 -11.80 10.67 6.01
C ASP A 55 -13.13 10.00 6.36
N GLN A 56 -13.20 8.66 6.40
CA GLN A 56 -14.45 7.93 6.69
C GLN A 56 -14.78 7.79 8.17
N GLU A 57 -13.79 7.56 9.05
CA GLU A 57 -14.07 7.32 10.48
C GLU A 57 -13.97 8.59 11.34
N ARG A 58 -13.25 9.63 10.88
CA ARG A 58 -13.04 10.88 11.65
C ARG A 58 -13.57 12.14 10.96
N GLY A 59 -14.40 11.99 9.92
CA GLY A 59 -15.07 13.10 9.27
C GLY A 59 -14.14 14.08 8.53
N GLY A 60 -12.89 13.69 8.25
CA GLY A 60 -11.97 14.48 7.43
C GLY A 60 -11.35 15.72 8.09
N VAL A 61 -11.76 16.08 9.31
CA VAL A 61 -11.24 17.27 10.02
C VAL A 61 -9.96 16.93 10.77
N ILE A 62 -8.83 17.53 10.37
CA ILE A 62 -7.62 17.56 11.19
C ILE A 62 -7.83 18.72 12.17
N SER A 63 -8.43 18.42 13.32
CA SER A 63 -8.44 19.37 14.42
C SER A 63 -7.08 19.30 15.11
N PHE A 64 -6.31 20.38 14.99
CA PHE A 64 -5.33 20.73 16.01
C PHE A 64 -6.16 21.45 17.06
N GLY A 65 -6.27 20.87 18.26
CA GLY A 65 -7.09 21.44 19.34
C GLY A 65 -6.85 22.93 19.55
#